data_AF-A0A1C3NRH0-F1
#
_entry.id   AF-A0A1C3NRH0-F1
#
_cell.length_a   1.000
_cell.length_b   1.000
_cell.length_c   1.000
_cell.angle_alpha   90.00
_cell.angle_beta   90.00
_cell.angle_gamma   90.00
#
_symmetry.space_group_name_H-M   'P 1'
#
loop_
_entity.id
_entity.type
_entity.pdbx_description
1 polymer ?
#
loop_
_entity_poly.entity_id
_entity_poly.type
_entity_poly.pdbx_seq_one_letter_code
_entity_poly.pdbx_strand_id
1 'polypeptide(L)'
;MRGRFALQALGALWTLPNTVLGLAIGAAGWWFGARPRWSRREHALVFHAWPWGPGGAMTLGNVILLKGASLDLQCSTYAHAAGRCEHPPVRLGDHERAHVYQYMLLGPLFLPVYFLCGGIHVRNPLERAADTYAMHGHGWWPWRIQPRREKPNNSDNG
;
A
#
# COMPACT_ATOMS: atom_id res chain seq x y z
N MET A 1 -23.01 -7.84 3.37
CA MET A 1 -22.19 -6.69 3.83
C MET A 1 -21.48 -6.95 5.16
N ARG A 2 -22.16 -7.43 6.22
CA ARG A 2 -21.57 -7.67 7.55
C ARG A 2 -20.30 -8.55 7.58
N GLY A 3 -20.27 -9.64 6.81
CA GLY A 3 -19.11 -10.55 6.79
C GLY A 3 -17.81 -9.93 6.25
N ARG A 4 -17.89 -9.00 5.29
CA ARG A 4 -16.70 -8.33 4.75
C ARG A 4 -16.08 -7.38 5.78
N PHE A 5 -16.92 -6.65 6.52
CA PHE A 5 -16.46 -5.80 7.61
C PHE A 5 -15.83 -6.60 8.74
N ALA A 6 -16.40 -7.75 9.11
CA ALA A 6 -15.82 -8.62 10.14
C ALA A 6 -14.42 -9.12 9.74
N LEU A 7 -14.23 -9.54 8.49
CA LEU A 7 -12.92 -9.96 7.97
C LEU A 7 -11.92 -8.79 7.94
N GLN A 8 -12.37 -7.59 7.59
CA GLN A 8 -11.51 -6.40 7.62
C GLN A 8 -11.12 -6.03 9.05
N ALA A 9 -12.05 -6.05 9.99
CA ALA A 9 -11.75 -5.79 11.40
C ALA A 9 -10.78 -6.84 11.96
N LEU A 10 -11.00 -8.12 11.66
CA LEU A 10 -10.09 -9.20 12.05
C LEU A 10 -8.68 -9.00 11.47
N GLY A 11 -8.59 -8.65 10.19
CA GLY A 11 -7.29 -8.35 9.56
C GLY A 11 -6.59 -7.14 10.17
N ALA A 12 -7.34 -6.08 10.50
CA ALA A 12 -6.80 -4.88 11.15
C ALA A 12 -6.29 -5.19 12.57
N LEU A 13 -7.02 -6.00 13.32
CA LEU A 13 -6.59 -6.51 14.63
C LEU A 13 -5.36 -7.42 14.50
N TRP A 14 -5.32 -8.26 13.47
CA TRP A 14 -4.19 -9.16 13.22
C TRP A 14 -2.91 -8.40 12.90
N THR A 15 -2.98 -7.33 12.11
CA THR A 15 -1.82 -6.48 11.80
C THR A 15 -1.55 -5.36 12.82
N LEU A 16 -2.18 -5.40 14.00
CA LEU A 16 -2.05 -4.36 15.01
C LEU A 16 -0.60 -4.12 15.45
N PRO A 17 0.29 -5.13 15.62
CA PRO A 17 1.69 -4.88 15.95
C PRO A 17 2.42 -3.98 14.93
N ASN A 18 2.23 -4.23 13.62
CA ASN A 18 2.82 -3.38 12.58
C ASN A 18 2.16 -1.99 12.56
N THR A 19 0.86 -1.92 12.82
CA THR A 19 0.12 -0.66 12.88
C THR A 19 0.63 0.20 14.03
N VAL A 20 0.90 -0.39 15.20
CA VAL A 20 1.51 0.31 16.34
C VAL A 20 2.89 0.84 15.98
N LEU A 21 3.72 0.06 15.28
CA LEU A 21 5.01 0.54 14.78
C LEU A 21 4.83 1.73 13.81
N GLY A 22 3.91 1.61 12.85
CA GLY A 22 3.58 2.68 11.93
C GLY A 22 3.08 3.95 12.64
N LEU A 23 2.24 3.80 13.67
CA LEU A 23 1.75 4.91 14.49
C LEU A 23 2.89 5.54 15.31
N ALA A 24 3.78 4.75 15.89
CA ALA A 24 4.93 5.27 16.64
C ALA A 24 5.85 6.10 15.74
N ILE A 25 6.14 5.59 14.54
CA ILE A 25 6.93 6.30 13.54
C ILE A 25 6.18 7.55 13.06
N GLY A 26 4.91 7.42 12.69
CA GLY A 26 4.05 8.54 12.29
C GLY A 26 3.98 9.65 13.34
N ALA A 27 3.83 9.27 14.62
CA ALA A 27 3.84 10.19 15.75
C ALA A 27 5.19 10.89 15.91
N ALA A 28 6.31 10.20 15.68
CA ALA A 28 7.62 10.84 15.65
C ALA A 28 7.69 11.91 14.56
N GLY A 29 7.21 11.64 13.35
CA GLY A 29 7.16 12.64 12.27
C GLY A 29 6.14 13.76 12.46
N TRP A 30 5.10 13.53 13.29
CA TRP A 30 4.11 14.57 13.60
C TRP A 30 4.75 15.79 14.26
N TRP A 31 5.72 15.58 15.16
CA TRP A 31 6.52 16.66 15.76
C TRP A 31 7.31 17.49 14.74
N PHE A 32 7.51 16.97 13.54
CA PHE A 32 8.24 17.62 12.45
C PHE A 32 7.30 18.01 11.29
N GLY A 33 6.00 18.10 11.56
CA GLY A 33 5.01 18.63 10.63
C GLY A 33 4.23 17.60 9.83
N ALA A 34 4.44 16.29 10.05
CA ALA A 34 3.61 15.27 9.42
C ALA A 34 2.16 15.35 9.94
N ARG A 35 1.18 15.15 9.07
CA ARG A 35 -0.25 15.34 9.40
C ARG A 35 -1.03 14.05 9.22
N PRO A 36 -1.58 13.45 10.29
CA PRO A 36 -2.40 12.25 10.17
C PRO A 36 -3.76 12.58 9.55
N ARG A 37 -4.18 11.79 8.56
CA ARG A 37 -5.50 11.84 7.95
C ARG A 37 -5.99 10.43 7.68
N TRP A 38 -7.18 10.10 8.18
CA TRP A 38 -7.79 8.81 7.86
C TRP A 38 -8.23 8.77 6.41
N SER A 39 -7.83 7.73 5.68
CA SER A 39 -8.37 7.46 4.35
C SER A 39 -9.26 6.22 4.34
N ARG A 40 -10.53 6.44 4.01
CA ARG A 40 -11.50 5.35 3.80
C ARG A 40 -11.18 4.50 2.57
N ARG A 41 -10.55 5.07 1.54
CA ARG A 41 -10.27 4.35 0.29
C ARG A 41 -9.13 3.35 0.46
N GLU A 42 -8.11 3.72 1.22
CA GLU A 42 -6.93 2.91 1.53
C GLU A 42 -7.07 2.07 2.81
N HIS A 43 -8.13 2.29 3.61
CA HIS A 43 -8.34 1.67 4.93
C HIS A 43 -7.15 1.86 5.87
N ALA A 44 -6.55 3.05 5.83
CA ALA A 44 -5.34 3.36 6.58
C ALA A 44 -5.32 4.80 7.06
N LEU A 45 -4.57 5.03 8.15
CA LEU A 45 -4.20 6.35 8.61
C LEU A 45 -2.97 6.82 7.84
N VAL A 46 -3.11 7.91 7.09
CA VAL A 46 -2.04 8.46 6.24
C VAL A 46 -1.38 9.63 6.96
N PHE A 47 -0.09 9.53 7.23
CA PHE A 47 0.71 10.67 7.67
C PHE A 47 1.27 11.39 6.45
N HIS A 48 0.62 12.49 6.07
CA HIS A 48 1.08 13.37 4.99
C HIS A 48 2.29 14.19 5.42
N ALA A 49 3.05 14.72 4.45
CA ALA A 49 4.21 15.57 4.68
C ALA A 49 5.29 14.90 5.56
N TRP A 50 5.52 13.60 5.33
CA TRP A 50 6.53 12.85 6.05
C TRP A 50 7.95 13.42 5.77
N PRO A 51 8.72 13.79 6.81
CA PRO A 51 9.95 14.59 6.61
C PRO A 51 11.16 13.77 6.14
N TRP A 52 11.25 12.48 6.49
CA TRP A 52 12.47 11.68 6.29
C TRP A 52 12.37 10.65 5.15
N GLY A 53 13.51 10.13 4.71
CA GLY A 53 13.59 9.04 3.72
C GLY A 53 13.47 9.49 2.26
N PRO A 54 13.57 8.56 1.30
CA PRO A 54 13.40 8.84 -0.13
C PRO A 54 11.93 9.18 -0.45
N GLY A 55 11.68 9.87 -1.57
CA GLY A 55 10.32 10.23 -2.00
C GLY A 55 9.43 9.00 -2.22
N GLY A 56 8.11 9.16 -2.03
CA GLY A 56 7.12 8.07 -2.18
C GLY A 56 6.22 7.92 -0.95
N ALA A 57 5.79 6.69 -0.70
CA ALA A 57 5.05 6.28 0.49
C ALA A 57 5.60 4.96 1.05
N MET A 58 5.31 4.70 2.33
CA MET A 58 5.62 3.43 2.98
C MET A 58 4.44 3.00 3.85
N THR A 59 3.96 1.78 3.65
CA THR A 59 2.89 1.19 4.46
C THR A 59 3.46 0.35 5.60
N LEU A 60 2.88 0.49 6.80
CA LEU A 60 3.13 -0.31 7.99
C LEU A 60 1.79 -0.66 8.66
N GLY A 61 1.28 -1.87 8.40
CA GLY A 61 -0.05 -2.27 8.86
C GLY A 61 -1.15 -1.41 8.21
N ASN A 62 -1.98 -0.78 9.04
CA ASN A 62 -2.99 0.19 8.61
C ASN A 62 -2.51 1.65 8.70
N VAL A 63 -1.19 1.89 8.62
CA VAL A 63 -0.59 3.24 8.57
C VAL A 63 0.19 3.41 7.29
N ILE A 64 0.05 4.55 6.62
CA ILE A 64 0.84 4.94 5.44
C ILE A 64 1.61 6.22 5.77
N LEU A 65 2.93 6.19 5.60
CA LEU A 65 3.78 7.37 5.72
C LEU A 65 4.03 7.92 4.33
N LEU A 66 3.50 9.11 4.05
CA LEU A 66 3.54 9.71 2.72
C LEU A 66 4.49 10.90 2.70
N LYS A 67 5.58 10.77 1.94
CA LYS A 67 6.50 11.88 1.65
C LYS A 67 6.07 12.69 0.42
N GLY A 68 5.35 12.05 -0.52
CA GLY A 68 4.78 12.72 -1.69
C GLY A 68 3.68 13.74 -1.36
N ALA A 69 3.34 14.58 -2.33
CA ALA A 69 2.28 15.59 -2.18
C ALA A 69 0.88 14.96 -1.98
N SER A 70 0.61 13.81 -2.60
CA SER A 70 -0.68 13.11 -2.52
C SER A 70 -0.54 11.62 -2.80
N LEU A 71 -1.46 10.81 -2.28
CA LEU A 71 -1.65 9.42 -2.70
C LEU A 71 -2.19 9.30 -4.13
N ASP A 72 -2.68 10.39 -4.73
CA ASP A 72 -3.12 10.42 -6.13
C ASP A 72 -1.96 10.65 -7.12
N LEU A 73 -0.73 10.80 -6.60
CA LEU A 73 0.47 10.86 -7.44
C LEU A 73 0.56 9.64 -8.34
N GLN A 74 0.87 9.91 -9.60
CA GLN A 74 1.17 8.89 -10.59
C GLN A 74 2.63 8.49 -10.44
N CYS A 75 2.89 7.21 -10.22
CA CYS A 75 4.23 6.64 -10.09
C CYS A 75 4.43 5.52 -11.10
N SER A 76 5.67 5.33 -11.54
CA SER A 76 6.03 4.17 -12.35
C SER A 76 5.99 2.91 -11.50
N THR A 77 5.46 1.81 -12.06
CA THR A 77 5.64 0.48 -11.47
C THR A 77 7.13 0.14 -11.37
N TYR A 78 7.52 -0.76 -10.46
CA TYR A 78 8.92 -1.17 -10.32
C TYR A 78 9.48 -1.81 -11.59
N ALA A 79 8.65 -2.55 -12.34
CA ALA A 79 9.06 -3.15 -13.60
C ALA A 79 9.37 -2.10 -14.67
N HIS A 80 8.56 -1.03 -14.75
CA HIS A 80 8.85 0.11 -15.63
C HIS A 80 10.08 0.88 -15.14
N ALA A 81 10.15 1.24 -13.87
CA ALA A 81 11.31 1.97 -13.32
C ALA A 81 12.64 1.21 -13.52
N ALA A 82 12.62 -0.12 -13.55
CA ALA A 82 13.77 -0.97 -13.83
C ALA A 82 14.03 -1.21 -15.34
N GLY A 83 13.30 -0.55 -16.24
CA GLY A 83 13.44 -0.68 -17.70
C GLY A 83 13.04 -2.04 -18.26
N ARG A 84 12.22 -2.82 -17.54
CA ARG A 84 11.82 -4.19 -17.96
C ARG A 84 10.57 -4.22 -18.84
N CYS A 85 9.77 -3.16 -18.82
CA CYS A 85 8.55 -3.03 -19.59
C CYS A 85 8.09 -1.57 -19.62
N GLU A 86 7.16 -1.24 -20.51
CA GLU A 86 6.44 0.04 -20.50
C GLU A 86 5.05 -0.17 -19.91
N HIS A 87 4.85 0.36 -18.71
CA HIS A 87 3.52 0.38 -18.06
C HIS A 87 3.02 1.81 -17.94
N PRO A 88 1.70 2.05 -18.07
CA PRO A 88 1.15 3.35 -17.72
C PRO A 88 1.48 3.69 -16.26
N PRO A 89 1.65 4.98 -15.93
CA PRO A 89 1.76 5.40 -14.54
C PRO A 89 0.56 4.89 -13.72
N VAL A 90 0.84 4.49 -12.47
CA VAL A 90 -0.18 3.97 -11.55
C VAL A 90 -0.35 4.90 -10.37
N ARG A 91 -1.52 4.88 -9.76
CA ARG A 91 -1.81 5.69 -8.57
C ARG A 91 -1.11 5.11 -7.34
N LEU A 92 -0.25 5.90 -6.69
CA LEU A 92 0.51 5.51 -5.50
C LEU A 92 -0.39 4.93 -4.40
N GLY A 93 -1.53 5.56 -4.13
CA GLY A 93 -2.48 5.07 -3.11
C GLY A 93 -3.10 3.71 -3.42
N ASP A 94 -3.22 3.33 -4.70
CA ASP A 94 -3.67 1.97 -5.02
C ASP A 94 -2.57 0.95 -4.74
N HIS A 95 -1.29 1.29 -5.01
CA HIS A 95 -0.15 0.45 -4.67
C HIS A 95 -0.04 0.26 -3.14
N GLU A 96 -0.02 1.34 -2.35
CA GLU A 96 0.03 1.25 -0.88
C GLU A 96 -1.16 0.48 -0.29
N ARG A 97 -2.35 0.63 -0.87
CA ARG A 97 -3.54 -0.12 -0.45
C ARG A 97 -3.36 -1.63 -0.63
N ALA A 98 -2.64 -2.08 -1.65
CA ALA A 98 -2.32 -3.49 -1.79
C ALA A 98 -1.46 -3.98 -0.61
N HIS A 99 -0.47 -3.18 -0.18
CA HIS A 99 0.31 -3.49 1.02
C HIS A 99 -0.55 -3.53 2.28
N VAL A 100 -1.51 -2.62 2.46
CA VAL A 100 -2.47 -2.71 3.59
C VAL A 100 -3.18 -4.07 3.59
N TYR A 101 -3.64 -4.57 2.45
CA TYR A 101 -4.28 -5.90 2.37
C TYR A 101 -3.30 -7.04 2.64
N GLN A 102 -2.06 -6.95 2.15
CA GLN A 102 -1.04 -7.94 2.45
C GLN A 102 -0.69 -7.97 3.94
N TYR A 103 -0.62 -6.81 4.60
CA TYR A 103 -0.49 -6.69 6.05
C TYR A 103 -1.68 -7.29 6.79
N MET A 104 -2.91 -6.97 6.40
CA MET A 104 -4.12 -7.53 7.03
C MET A 104 -4.21 -9.06 6.89
N LEU A 105 -3.59 -9.63 5.86
CA LEU A 105 -3.51 -11.08 5.66
C LEU A 105 -2.37 -11.72 6.46
N LEU A 106 -1.15 -11.18 6.38
CA LEU A 106 0.05 -11.77 7.00
C LEU A 106 0.26 -11.32 8.45
N GLY A 107 -0.35 -10.22 8.86
CA GLY A 107 -0.18 -9.62 10.18
C GLY A 107 1.29 -9.34 10.48
N PRO A 108 1.79 -9.71 11.67
CA PRO A 108 3.19 -9.47 12.05
C PRO A 108 4.22 -10.11 11.12
N LEU A 109 3.83 -11.15 10.37
CA LEU A 109 4.73 -11.87 9.46
C LEU A 109 4.98 -11.14 8.13
N PHE A 110 4.25 -10.04 7.84
CA PHE A 110 4.44 -9.32 6.59
C PHE A 110 5.89 -8.85 6.40
N LEU A 111 6.47 -8.15 7.38
CA LEU A 111 7.83 -7.62 7.28
C LEU A 111 8.88 -8.75 7.08
N PRO A 112 8.90 -9.83 7.90
CA PRO A 112 9.77 -10.97 7.66
C PRO A 112 9.63 -11.56 6.24
N VAL A 113 8.41 -11.82 5.78
CA VAL A 113 8.16 -12.39 4.44
C VAL A 113 8.62 -11.42 3.36
N TYR A 114 8.35 -10.12 3.53
CA TYR A 114 8.73 -9.06 2.61
C TYR A 114 10.25 -8.96 2.45
N PHE A 115 11.01 -9.03 3.55
CA PHE A 115 12.48 -9.04 3.49
C PHE A 115 13.04 -10.35 2.93
N LEU A 116 12.46 -11.50 3.26
CA LEU A 116 12.84 -12.79 2.65
C LEU A 116 12.58 -12.81 1.14
N CYS A 117 11.60 -12.04 0.67
CA CYS A 117 11.29 -11.83 -0.75
C CYS A 117 12.19 -10.78 -1.45
N GLY A 118 13.17 -10.21 -0.73
CA GLY A 118 14.13 -9.25 -1.27
C GLY A 118 13.83 -7.78 -0.96
N GLY A 119 12.82 -7.48 -0.15
CA GLY A 119 12.51 -6.11 0.27
C GLY A 119 12.03 -5.23 -0.90
N ILE A 120 12.40 -3.95 -0.86
CA ILE A 120 12.02 -2.96 -1.90
C ILE A 120 12.78 -3.27 -3.19
N HIS A 121 12.23 -4.14 -4.03
CA HIS A 121 12.92 -4.61 -5.22
C HIS A 121 11.94 -5.10 -6.29
N VAL A 122 12.26 -4.87 -7.57
CA VAL A 122 11.44 -5.25 -8.73
C VAL A 122 11.16 -6.76 -8.85
N ARG A 123 11.98 -7.61 -8.22
CA ARG A 123 11.75 -9.07 -8.18
C ARG A 123 10.89 -9.53 -7.00
N ASN A 124 10.61 -8.66 -6.03
CA ASN A 124 9.79 -9.02 -4.89
C ASN A 124 8.35 -9.32 -5.38
N PRO A 125 7.83 -10.53 -5.17
CA PRO A 125 6.47 -10.88 -5.57
C PRO A 125 5.40 -9.97 -4.95
N LEU A 126 5.59 -9.52 -3.70
CA LEU A 126 4.63 -8.63 -3.02
C LEU A 126 4.58 -7.24 -3.67
N GLU A 127 5.72 -6.70 -4.09
CA GLU A 127 5.83 -5.44 -4.86
C GLU A 127 5.14 -5.57 -6.22
N ARG A 128 5.43 -6.65 -6.95
CA ARG A 128 4.78 -6.90 -8.25
C ARG A 128 3.26 -7.05 -8.12
N ALA A 129 2.79 -7.66 -7.04
CA ALA A 129 1.37 -7.80 -6.77
C ALA A 129 0.73 -6.45 -6.41
N ALA A 130 1.45 -5.58 -5.69
CA ALA A 130 1.03 -4.21 -5.43
C ALA A 130 0.92 -3.37 -6.71
N ASP A 131 1.92 -3.46 -7.59
CA ASP A 131 1.88 -2.85 -8.93
C ASP A 131 0.70 -3.38 -9.77
N THR A 132 0.49 -4.70 -9.76
CA THR A 132 -0.62 -5.34 -10.49
C THR A 132 -1.97 -4.82 -10.01
N TYR A 133 -2.14 -4.69 -8.69
CA TYR A 133 -3.33 -4.13 -8.09
C TYR A 133 -3.50 -2.63 -8.39
N ALA A 134 -2.42 -1.87 -8.43
CA ALA A 134 -2.47 -0.46 -8.80
C ALA A 134 -2.93 -0.28 -10.25
N MET A 135 -2.41 -1.11 -11.16
CA MET A 135 -2.81 -1.12 -12.57
C MET A 135 -4.27 -1.55 -12.77
N HIS A 136 -4.69 -2.67 -12.16
CA HIS A 136 -5.93 -3.33 -12.55
C HIS A 136 -7.04 -3.33 -11.48
N GLY A 137 -6.77 -2.85 -10.27
CA GLY A 137 -7.71 -2.92 -9.14
C GLY A 137 -7.94 -4.33 -8.57
N HIS A 138 -7.17 -5.32 -9.03
CA HIS A 138 -7.16 -6.70 -8.56
C HIS A 138 -5.73 -7.28 -8.69
N GLY A 139 -5.44 -8.41 -8.06
CA GLY A 139 -4.10 -9.01 -8.12
C GLY A 139 -3.14 -8.61 -6.99
N TRP A 140 -3.64 -8.07 -5.87
CA TRP A 140 -2.81 -7.62 -4.73
C TRP A 140 -2.04 -8.75 -4.01
N TRP A 141 -2.37 -10.02 -4.27
CA TRP A 141 -1.69 -11.17 -3.67
C TRP A 141 -0.91 -11.96 -4.73
N PRO A 142 0.41 -12.19 -4.54
CA PRO A 142 1.26 -12.76 -5.58
C PRO A 142 0.99 -14.22 -5.92
N TRP A 143 0.43 -15.00 -4.99
CA TRP A 143 0.29 -16.46 -5.15
C TRP A 143 -1.15 -16.94 -5.40
N ARG A 144 -2.07 -16.03 -5.69
CA ARG A 144 -3.42 -16.39 -6.16
C ARG A 144 -3.53 -16.13 -7.64
N ILE A 145 -3.96 -17.14 -8.40
CA ILE A 145 -4.41 -16.96 -9.77
C ILE A 145 -5.70 -16.14 -9.71
N GLN A 146 -5.72 -14.96 -10.35
CA GLN A 146 -6.93 -14.15 -10.44
C GLN A 146 -7.40 -14.07 -11.90
N PRO A 147 -8.71 -14.24 -12.16
CA PRO A 147 -9.28 -14.03 -13.48
C PRO A 147 -9.13 -12.54 -13.86
N ARG A 148 -8.68 -12.29 -15.09
CA ARG A 148 -8.49 -10.94 -15.66
C ARG A 148 -9.81 -10.17 -15.60
N ARG A 149 -9.88 -9.10 -14.81
CA ARG A 149 -11.04 -8.21 -14.76
C ARG A 149 -10.59 -6.76 -14.87
N GLU A 150 -11.02 -6.05 -15.91
CA GLU A 150 -10.64 -4.64 -16.08
C GLU A 150 -11.07 -3.79 -14.88
N LYS A 151 -10.19 -2.85 -14.51
CA LYS A 151 -10.46 -1.89 -13.44
C LYS A 151 -11.63 -1.00 -13.89
N PRO A 152 -12.69 -0.82 -13.09
CA PRO A 152 -13.68 0.20 -13.40
C PRO A 152 -12.98 1.57 -13.38
N ASN A 153 -13.03 2.26 -14.52
CA ASN A 153 -12.50 3.61 -14.66
C ASN A 153 -13.32 4.54 -13.76
N ASN A 154 -12.68 5.26 -12.85
CA ASN A 154 -13.36 6.20 -11.95
C ASN A 154 -13.44 7.61 -12.57
N SER A 155 -13.51 7.67 -13.91
CA SER A 155 -13.51 8.90 -14.71
C SER A 155 -14.89 9.55 -14.87
N ASP A 156 -15.97 8.92 -14.41
CA ASP A 156 -17.33 9.34 -14.77
C ASP A 156 -18.02 10.12 -13.63
N ASN A 157 -17.32 11.10 -13.06
CA ASN A 157 -17.96 12.17 -12.27
C ASN A 157 -17.51 13.51 -12.85
N GLY A 158 -18.08 13.87 -13.98
CA GLY A 158 -18.13 15.22 -14.55
C GLY A 158 -19.58 15.64 -14.68
#